data_AF-A0A923Q6A4-F1
#
_entry.id   AF-A0A923Q6A4-F1
#
_cell.length_a   1.000
_cell.length_b   1.000
_cell.length_c   1.000
_cell.angle_alpha   90.00
_cell.angle_beta   90.00
_cell.angle_gamma   90.00
#
_symmetry.space_group_name_H-M   'P 1'
#
loop_
_entity.id
_entity.type
_entity.pdbx_description
1 polymer ?
#
loop_
_entity_poly.entity_id
_entity_poly.type
_entity_poly.pdbx_seq_one_letter_code
_entity_poly.pdbx_strand_id
1 'polypeptide(L)'
;PDNDPRASVLHADLTGVAPAVVGTAEYDPLRDEGEAYAAALDKAGVAVVQHRYAGLIHGFFGLGPVSPACAAAAAELCADLKRLLQA
;
A
#
# COMPACT_ATOMS: atom_id res chain seq x y z
N PRO A 1 15.55 -10.95 15.72
CA PRO A 1 14.45 -10.83 16.71
C PRO A 1 13.22 -10.23 16.04
N ASP A 2 12.04 -10.62 16.50
CA ASP A 2 10.77 -10.38 15.80
C ASP A 2 10.39 -8.89 15.65
N ASN A 3 11.12 -7.97 16.32
CA ASN A 3 10.91 -6.52 16.27
C ASN A 3 12.05 -5.73 15.59
N ASP A 4 12.87 -6.36 14.74
CA ASP A 4 13.86 -5.60 13.97
C ASP A 4 13.15 -4.65 12.98
N PRO A 5 13.34 -3.32 13.06
CA PRO A 5 12.64 -2.36 12.20
C PRO A 5 12.97 -2.51 10.72
N ARG A 6 14.07 -3.20 10.38
CA ARG A 6 14.44 -3.55 9.00
C ARG A 6 13.66 -4.74 8.46
N ALA A 7 13.06 -5.54 9.34
CA ALA A 7 12.19 -6.66 9.00
C ALA A 7 10.70 -6.29 9.13
N SER A 8 10.33 -5.48 10.12
CA SER A 8 8.97 -4.98 10.33
C SER A 8 9.00 -3.47 10.58
N VAL A 9 8.68 -2.71 9.54
CA VAL A 9 8.70 -1.24 9.56
C VAL A 9 7.66 -0.63 10.50
N LEU A 10 6.70 -1.41 10.99
CA LEU A 10 5.75 -0.98 12.03
C LEU A 10 6.44 -0.67 13.37
N HIS A 11 7.69 -1.11 13.56
CA HIS A 11 8.51 -0.79 14.73
C HIS A 11 9.52 0.35 14.46
N ALA A 12 9.51 0.94 13.27
CA ALA A 12 10.40 2.03 12.91
C ALA A 12 9.79 3.40 13.26
N ASP A 13 10.65 4.42 13.34
CA ASP A 13 10.21 5.81 13.27
C ASP A 13 9.95 6.17 11.80
N LEU A 14 8.71 6.55 11.51
CA LEU A 14 8.25 6.87 10.16
C LEU A 14 8.20 8.38 9.89
N THR A 15 8.63 9.21 10.83
CA THR A 15 8.60 10.67 10.65
C THR A 15 9.53 11.11 9.51
N GLY A 16 9.02 11.99 8.64
CA GLY A 16 9.82 12.58 7.55
C GLY A 16 10.17 11.65 6.39
N VAL A 17 9.61 10.44 6.32
CA VAL A 17 9.75 9.59 5.13
C VAL A 17 8.95 10.14 3.94
N ALA A 18 9.18 9.57 2.75
CA ALA A 18 8.48 9.99 1.54
C ALA A 18 6.95 9.70 1.61
N PRO A 19 6.11 10.50 0.93
CA PRO A 19 4.70 10.17 0.70
C PRO A 19 4.51 8.79 0.08
N ALA A 20 3.37 8.15 0.37
CA ALA A 20 3.13 6.76 -0.04
C ALA A 20 1.77 6.55 -0.71
N VAL A 21 1.71 5.57 -1.62
CA VAL A 21 0.47 4.92 -2.06
C VAL A 21 0.48 3.50 -1.54
N VAL A 22 -0.56 3.10 -0.81
CA VAL A 22 -0.71 1.76 -0.23
C VAL A 22 -1.97 1.11 -0.81
N GLY A 23 -1.80 0.04 -1.57
CA GLY A 23 -2.91 -0.77 -2.11
C GLY A 23 -2.94 -2.15 -1.46
N THR A 24 -4.09 -2.53 -0.91
CA THR A 24 -4.31 -3.85 -0.30
C THR A 24 -5.42 -4.61 -1.01
N ALA A 25 -5.41 -5.94 -0.91
CA ALA A 25 -6.43 -6.82 -1.46
C ALA A 25 -7.30 -7.41 -0.35
N GLU A 26 -8.61 -7.57 -0.58
CA GLU A 26 -9.55 -8.07 0.45
C GLU A 26 -9.16 -9.44 1.02
N TYR A 27 -8.71 -10.35 0.15
CA TYR A 27 -8.33 -11.72 0.50
C TYR A 27 -6.80 -11.92 0.60
N ASP A 28 -6.04 -10.86 0.86
CA ASP A 28 -4.61 -10.93 1.10
C ASP A 28 -4.32 -11.16 2.59
N PRO A 29 -3.55 -12.19 3.00
CA PRO A 29 -3.14 -12.36 4.40
C PRO A 29 -2.34 -11.18 4.95
N LEU A 30 -1.67 -10.41 4.08
CA LEU A 30 -0.88 -9.23 4.46
C LEU A 30 -1.71 -7.94 4.55
N ARG A 31 -3.02 -8.01 4.25
CA ARG A 31 -3.90 -6.84 4.20
C ARG A 31 -3.80 -6.01 5.48
N ASP A 32 -3.99 -6.65 6.63
CA ASP A 32 -4.09 -5.95 7.91
C ASP A 32 -2.77 -5.24 8.26
N GLU A 33 -1.62 -5.83 7.93
CA GLU A 33 -0.31 -5.22 8.12
C GLU A 33 -0.10 -4.03 7.18
N GLY A 34 -0.53 -4.13 5.91
CA GLY A 34 -0.49 -3.03 4.95
C GLY A 34 -1.37 -1.85 5.38
N GLU A 35 -2.59 -2.12 5.85
CA GLU A 35 -3.49 -1.09 6.37
C GLU A 35 -2.94 -0.47 7.67
N ALA A 36 -2.34 -1.27 8.55
CA ALA A 36 -1.68 -0.77 9.76
C ALA A 36 -0.49 0.16 9.42
N TYR A 37 0.28 -0.16 8.38
CA TYR A 37 1.38 0.70 7.93
C TYR A 37 0.88 2.03 7.36
N ALA A 38 -0.19 2.01 6.55
CA ALA A 38 -0.81 3.24 6.06
C ALA A 38 -1.30 4.13 7.21
N ALA A 39 -1.96 3.55 8.22
CA ALA A 39 -2.39 4.29 9.40
C ALA A 39 -1.21 4.83 10.23
N ALA A 40 -0.11 4.09 10.32
CA ALA A 40 1.11 4.54 11.00
C ALA A 40 1.79 5.72 10.29
N LEU A 41 1.82 5.70 8.95
CA LEU A 41 2.31 6.80 8.12
C LEU A 41 1.47 8.08 8.33
N ASP A 42 0.14 7.96 8.26
CA ASP A 42 -0.77 9.08 8.49
C ASP A 42 -0.58 9.70 9.88
N LYS A 43 -0.49 8.85 10.91
CA LYS A 43 -0.21 9.29 12.29
C LYS A 43 1.14 10.00 12.44
N ALA A 44 2.13 9.63 11.64
CA ALA A 44 3.44 10.28 11.59
C ALA A 44 3.44 11.59 10.78
N GLY A 45 2.30 11.99 10.21
CA GLY A 45 2.15 13.19 9.38
C GLY A 45 2.63 13.02 7.94
N VAL A 46 2.80 11.77 7.49
CA VAL A 46 3.22 11.46 6.11
C VAL A 46 1.98 11.40 5.22
N ALA A 47 2.01 12.08 4.07
CA ALA A 47 0.92 12.01 3.10
C ALA A 47 0.79 10.58 2.56
N VAL A 48 -0.39 9.97 2.73
CA VAL A 48 -0.67 8.60 2.29
C VAL A 48 -1.99 8.53 1.53
N VAL A 49 -1.97 7.82 0.40
CA VAL A 49 -3.18 7.40 -0.31
C VAL A 49 -3.36 5.90 -0.07
N GLN A 50 -4.51 5.49 0.46
CA GLN A 50 -4.78 4.09 0.77
C GLN A 50 -6.00 3.57 0.00
N HIS A 51 -5.87 2.38 -0.58
CA HIS A 51 -6.96 1.65 -1.23
C HIS A 51 -7.06 0.22 -0.71
N ARG A 52 -8.30 -0.28 -0.63
CA ARG A 52 -8.59 -1.71 -0.48
C ARG A 52 -9.44 -2.18 -1.66
N TYR A 53 -8.95 -3.18 -2.37
CA TYR A 53 -9.63 -3.74 -3.53
C TYR A 53 -10.42 -5.00 -3.16
N ALA A 54 -11.75 -4.89 -3.25
CA ALA A 54 -12.68 -5.98 -3.00
C ALA A 54 -12.49 -7.13 -4.00
N GLY A 55 -12.61 -8.37 -3.52
CA GLY A 55 -12.50 -9.58 -4.32
C GLY A 55 -11.10 -9.92 -4.85
N LEU A 56 -10.11 -9.05 -4.66
CA LEU A 56 -8.74 -9.30 -5.11
C LEU A 56 -7.94 -10.10 -4.08
N ILE A 57 -6.89 -10.76 -4.58
CA ILE A 57 -5.97 -11.59 -3.82
C ILE A 57 -4.57 -10.97 -3.81
N HIS A 58 -3.68 -11.53 -2.99
CA HIS A 58 -2.27 -11.23 -3.02
C HIS A 58 -1.68 -11.36 -4.44
N GLY A 59 -0.86 -10.38 -4.84
CA GLY A 59 -0.20 -10.36 -6.15
C GLY A 59 -1.05 -9.78 -7.30
N PHE A 60 -2.25 -9.25 -7.04
CA PHE A 60 -3.15 -8.72 -8.08
C PHE A 60 -2.49 -7.73 -9.05
N PHE A 61 -1.50 -6.96 -8.59
CA PHE A 61 -0.82 -5.93 -9.39
C PHE A 61 -0.20 -6.49 -10.68
N GLY A 62 0.28 -7.74 -10.66
CA GLY A 62 0.85 -8.42 -11.83
C GLY A 62 -0.15 -9.20 -12.68
N LEU A 63 -1.41 -9.30 -12.25
CA LEU A 63 -2.44 -10.14 -12.87
C LEU A 63 -3.35 -9.38 -13.85
N GLY A 64 -3.01 -8.14 -14.19
CA GLY A 64 -3.75 -7.33 -15.16
C GLY A 64 -4.05 -8.03 -16.51
N PRO A 65 -3.12 -8.80 -17.11
CA PRO A 65 -3.38 -9.50 -18.38
C PRO A 65 -4.48 -10.57 -18.31
N VAL A 66 -4.82 -11.07 -17.12
CA VAL A 66 -5.80 -12.15 -16.93
C VAL A 66 -7.05 -11.72 -16.15
N SER A 67 -7.06 -10.51 -15.59
CA SER A 67 -8.18 -9.98 -14.81
C SER A 67 -8.35 -8.48 -15.05
N PRO A 68 -9.50 -8.04 -15.61
CA PRO A 68 -9.80 -6.62 -15.78
C PRO A 68 -9.83 -5.84 -14.45
N ALA A 69 -10.30 -6.48 -13.37
CA ALA A 69 -10.32 -5.85 -12.05
C ALA A 69 -8.89 -5.60 -11.52
N CYS A 70 -7.97 -6.55 -11.76
CA CYS A 70 -6.57 -6.37 -11.42
C CYS A 70 -5.91 -5.27 -12.25
N ALA A 71 -6.23 -5.20 -13.56
CA ALA A 71 -5.72 -4.15 -14.44
C ALA A 71 -6.19 -2.75 -14.01
N ALA A 72 -7.47 -2.62 -13.63
CA ALA A 72 -8.03 -1.38 -13.12
C ALA A 72 -7.36 -0.93 -11.82
N ALA A 73 -7.22 -1.84 -10.86
CA ALA A 73 -6.55 -1.56 -9.58
C ALA A 73 -5.08 -1.13 -9.76
N ALA A 74 -4.33 -1.81 -10.64
CA ALA A 74 -2.95 -1.43 -10.95
C ALA A 74 -2.88 -0.04 -11.62
N ALA A 75 -3.80 0.26 -12.53
CA ALA A 75 -3.87 1.56 -13.21
C ALA A 75 -4.18 2.70 -12.23
N GLU A 76 -5.09 2.49 -11.28
CA GLU A 76 -5.44 3.45 -10.23
C GLU A 76 -4.23 3.76 -9.34
N LEU A 77 -3.55 2.73 -8.82
CA LEU A 77 -2.34 2.90 -8.00
C LEU A 77 -1.23 3.66 -8.76
N CYS A 78 -1.01 3.34 -10.04
CA CYS A 78 -0.05 4.05 -10.89
C CYS A 78 -0.44 5.51 -11.10
N ALA A 79 -1.74 5.80 -11.25
CA ALA A 79 -2.23 7.16 -11.40
C ALA A 79 -2.02 7.97 -10.11
N ASP A 80 -2.24 7.37 -8.94
CA ASP A 80 -1.98 8.01 -7.65
C ASP A 80 -0.50 8.30 -7.44
N LEU A 81 0.37 7.33 -7.76
CA LEU A 81 1.81 7.54 -7.70
C LEU A 81 2.24 8.69 -8.61
N LYS A 82 1.70 8.76 -9.83
CA LYS A 82 1.97 9.86 -10.76
C LYS A 82 1.56 11.21 -10.18
N ARG A 83 0.39 11.30 -9.52
CA ARG A 83 -0.06 12.54 -8.87
C ARG A 83 0.88 12.95 -7.74
N LEU A 84 1.32 12.00 -6.91
CA LEU A 84 2.28 12.29 -5.82
C LEU A 84 3.62 12.82 -6.33
N LEU A 85 4.12 12.30 -7.46
CA LEU A 85 5.38 12.77 -8.06
C LEU A 85 5.27 14.15 -8.74
N GLN A 86 4.06 14.67 -8.89
CA GLN A 86 3.78 15.95 -9.54
C GLN A 86 3.43 17.07 -8.55
N ALA A 87 3.27 16.74 -7.26
CA ALA A 87 2.98 17.65 -6.17
C ALA A 87 4.27 18.22 -5.58
#